data_AF-A0A7V2IKT8-F1
#
_entry.id   AF-A0A7V2IKT8-F1
#
_cell.length_a   1.000
_cell.length_b   1.000
_cell.length_c   1.000
_cell.angle_alpha   90.00
_cell.angle_beta   90.00
_cell.angle_gamma   90.00
#
_symmetry.space_group_name_H-M   'P 1'
#
loop_
_entity.id
_entity.type
_entity.pdbx_description
1 polymer ?
#
loop_
_entity_poly.entity_id
_entity_poly.type
_entity_poly.pdbx_seq_one_letter_code
_entity_poly.pdbx_strand_id
1 'polypeptide(L)'
;MQPTRQSRRRAFTLVEVILSLVILAILMAALGAAFQGSTNSYAASEGLTEMINTARQALLRITADIRTAQGVAPIDGGGSGDIDNHQCSLIRADGTHVTYHYNTSTAASYNTALDDQTLYLIINSGASAGTYRLCDHVLDMTFERGTDGVNVRNVRIGMTLTDDTGQPPQTLHTAAVVRTLP
;
A
#
# COMPACT_ATOMS: atom_id res chain seq x y z
N MET A 1 61.92 -13.34 61.86
CA MET A 1 61.35 -13.77 60.57
C MET A 1 59.85 -14.00 60.75
N GLN A 2 59.02 -13.18 60.11
CA GLN A 2 57.56 -13.24 60.20
C GLN A 2 57.03 -14.02 58.98
N PRO A 3 56.17 -15.04 59.14
CA PRO A 3 55.60 -15.74 58.00
C PRO A 3 54.48 -14.90 57.36
N THR A 4 54.66 -14.53 56.10
CA THR A 4 53.64 -13.88 55.27
C THR A 4 52.52 -14.86 54.96
N ARG A 5 51.30 -14.54 55.42
CA ARG A 5 50.08 -15.34 55.22
C ARG A 5 49.69 -15.31 53.73
N GLN A 6 50.02 -16.36 52.98
CA GLN A 6 49.55 -16.54 51.60
C GLN A 6 48.02 -16.67 51.60
N SER A 7 47.32 -15.72 50.96
CA SER A 7 45.89 -15.86 50.71
C SER A 7 45.69 -16.91 49.61
N ARG A 8 45.04 -18.02 49.95
CA ARG A 8 44.61 -19.01 48.95
C ARG A 8 43.57 -18.36 48.05
N ARG A 9 44.00 -17.90 46.87
CA ARG A 9 43.08 -17.54 45.78
C ARG A 9 42.40 -18.82 45.32
N ARG A 10 41.10 -18.95 45.63
CA ARG A 10 40.28 -20.05 45.14
C ARG A 10 40.04 -19.81 43.64
N ALA A 11 40.54 -20.71 42.80
CA ALA A 11 40.18 -20.75 41.39
C ALA A 11 38.74 -21.29 41.26
N PHE A 12 38.04 -20.90 40.18
CA PHE A 12 36.69 -21.38 39.89
C PHE A 12 36.66 -22.90 39.81
N THR A 13 35.61 -23.48 40.39
CA THR A 13 35.39 -24.93 40.33
C THR A 13 34.88 -25.32 38.94
N LEU A 14 35.21 -26.52 38.49
CA LEU A 14 34.74 -27.06 37.21
C LEU A 14 33.21 -27.04 37.11
N VAL A 15 32.53 -27.24 38.25
CA VAL A 15 31.07 -27.16 38.36
C VAL A 15 30.55 -25.74 38.11
N GLU A 16 31.18 -24.70 38.65
CA GLU A 16 30.78 -23.30 38.40
C GLU A 16 30.93 -22.90 36.93
N VAL A 17 31.98 -23.39 36.25
CA VAL A 17 32.20 -23.12 34.83
C VAL A 17 31.11 -23.77 33.97
N ILE A 18 30.77 -25.03 34.26
CA ILE A 18 29.69 -25.74 33.57
C ILE A 18 28.35 -25.04 33.81
N LEU A 19 28.07 -24.63 35.05
CA LEU A 19 26.83 -23.92 35.38
C LEU A 19 26.72 -22.60 34.60
N SER A 20 27.83 -21.86 34.50
CA SER A 20 27.90 -20.60 33.76
C SER A 20 27.67 -20.80 32.26
N LEU A 21 28.23 -21.86 31.68
CA LEU A 21 28.02 -22.23 30.27
C LEU A 21 26.56 -22.63 29.99
N VAL A 22 25.93 -23.38 30.89
CA VAL A 22 24.52 -23.76 30.74
C VAL A 22 23.62 -22.52 30.78
N ILE A 23 23.84 -21.60 31.73
CA ILE A 23 23.08 -20.36 31.82
C ILE A 23 23.29 -19.51 30.54
N LEU A 24 24.53 -19.39 30.07
CA LEU A 24 24.83 -18.67 28.83
C LEU A 24 24.12 -19.28 27.61
N ALA A 25 24.12 -20.62 27.50
CA ALA A 25 23.43 -21.31 26.40
C ALA A 25 21.93 -21.05 26.40
N ILE A 26 21.28 -21.07 27.58
CA ILE A 26 19.85 -20.76 27.72
C ILE A 26 19.58 -19.29 27.33
N LEU A 27 20.41 -18.35 27.79
CA LEU A 27 20.27 -16.93 27.45
C LEU A 27 20.44 -16.67 25.95
N MET A 28 21.40 -17.31 25.30
CA MET A 28 21.62 -17.17 23.86
C MET A 28 20.47 -17.78 23.05
N ALA A 29 19.91 -18.91 23.49
CA ALA A 29 18.72 -19.49 22.85
C ALA A 29 17.50 -18.56 22.95
N ALA A 30 17.25 -17.98 24.13
CA ALA A 30 16.17 -17.02 24.33
C ALA A 30 16.37 -15.75 23.47
N LEU A 31 17.61 -15.24 23.40
CA LEU A 31 17.96 -14.08 22.60
C LEU A 31 17.78 -14.35 21.10
N GLY A 32 18.16 -15.54 20.63
CA GLY A 32 17.95 -15.97 19.24
C GLY A 32 16.46 -15.98 18.86
N ALA A 33 15.60 -16.52 19.73
CA ALA A 33 14.16 -16.51 19.51
C ALA A 33 13.59 -15.07 19.48
N ALA A 34 14.08 -14.19 20.37
CA ALA A 34 13.66 -12.78 20.39
C ALA A 34 14.08 -12.03 19.12
N PHE A 35 15.28 -12.26 18.60
CA PHE A 35 15.73 -11.67 17.34
C PHE A 35 14.93 -12.16 16.13
N GLN A 36 14.58 -13.45 16.09
CA GLN A 36 13.71 -13.98 15.04
C GLN A 36 12.34 -13.31 15.05
N GLY A 37 11.76 -13.10 16.23
CA GLY A 37 10.50 -12.34 16.37
C GLY A 37 10.64 -10.89 15.91
N SER A 38 11.73 -10.23 16.30
CA SER A 38 11.97 -8.82 15.96
C SER A 38 12.18 -8.60 14.46
N THR A 39 12.91 -9.49 13.79
CA THR A 39 13.20 -9.38 12.35
C THR A 39 11.93 -9.58 11.52
N ASN A 40 11.11 -10.59 11.86
CA ASN A 40 9.83 -10.81 11.21
C ASN A 40 8.88 -9.61 11.39
N SER A 41 8.82 -9.04 12.61
CA SER A 41 7.98 -7.87 12.87
C SER A 41 8.46 -6.62 12.12
N TYR A 42 9.76 -6.46 11.94
CA TYR A 42 10.32 -5.32 11.22
C TYR A 42 10.01 -5.42 9.72
N ALA A 43 10.25 -6.58 9.11
CA ALA A 43 9.97 -6.81 7.69
C ALA A 43 8.49 -6.57 7.34
N ALA A 44 7.56 -7.04 8.19
CA ALA A 44 6.13 -6.77 8.02
C ALA A 44 5.76 -5.28 8.13
N SER A 45 6.49 -4.52 8.96
CA SER A 45 6.24 -3.08 9.15
C SER A 45 6.75 -2.25 7.96
N GLU A 46 7.84 -2.68 7.34
CA GLU A 46 8.44 -2.03 6.17
C GLU A 46 7.52 -2.16 4.95
N GLY A 47 7.08 -3.37 4.63
CA GLY A 47 6.16 -3.62 3.50
C GLY A 47 4.85 -2.84 3.62
N LEU A 48 4.25 -2.81 4.82
CA LEU A 48 3.05 -2.02 5.08
C LEU A 48 3.28 -0.51 4.87
N THR A 49 4.45 0.00 5.28
CA THR A 49 4.77 1.43 5.12
C THR A 49 4.97 1.80 3.66
N GLU A 50 5.68 0.98 2.90
CA GLU A 50 5.88 1.16 1.47
C GLU A 50 4.55 1.12 0.70
N MET A 51 3.71 0.12 0.99
CA MET A 51 2.38 -0.05 0.41
C MET A 51 1.50 1.18 0.65
N ILE A 52 1.39 1.64 1.90
CA ILE A 52 0.59 2.83 2.25
C ILE A 52 1.14 4.09 1.57
N ASN A 53 2.46 4.24 1.49
CA ASN A 53 3.06 5.41 0.84
C ASN A 53 2.83 5.42 -0.67
N THR A 54 2.95 4.26 -1.33
CA THR A 54 2.65 4.10 -2.76
C THR A 54 1.18 4.41 -3.04
N ALA A 55 0.26 3.86 -2.24
CA ALA A 55 -1.16 4.16 -2.34
C ALA A 55 -1.47 5.65 -2.11
N ARG A 56 -0.85 6.29 -1.11
CA ARG A 56 -1.00 7.73 -0.88
C ARG A 56 -0.54 8.55 -2.08
N GLN A 57 0.58 8.17 -2.72
CA GLN A 57 1.06 8.85 -3.93
C GLN A 57 0.07 8.68 -5.09
N ALA A 58 -0.46 7.47 -5.30
CA ALA A 58 -1.49 7.21 -6.31
C ALA A 58 -2.76 8.03 -6.06
N LEU A 59 -3.27 8.06 -4.83
CA LEU A 59 -4.46 8.84 -4.46
C LEU A 59 -4.22 10.36 -4.60
N LEU A 60 -3.04 10.86 -4.22
CA LEU A 60 -2.68 12.27 -4.43
C LEU A 60 -2.67 12.63 -5.91
N ARG A 61 -2.13 11.76 -6.76
CA ARG A 61 -2.13 11.95 -8.21
C ARG A 61 -3.55 11.95 -8.77
N ILE A 62 -4.37 10.96 -8.43
CA ILE A 62 -5.78 10.88 -8.86
C ILE A 62 -6.54 12.13 -8.46
N THR A 63 -6.44 12.54 -7.19
CA THR A 63 -7.17 13.71 -6.70
C THR A 63 -6.68 15.01 -7.31
N ALA A 64 -5.39 15.14 -7.63
CA ALA A 64 -4.85 16.28 -8.37
C ALA A 64 -5.40 16.35 -9.80
N ASP A 65 -5.42 15.22 -10.51
CA ASP A 65 -5.99 15.12 -11.85
C ASP A 65 -7.49 15.47 -11.84
N ILE A 66 -8.27 14.92 -10.91
CA ILE A 66 -9.71 15.23 -10.79
C ILE A 66 -9.95 16.72 -10.49
N ARG A 67 -9.12 17.34 -9.64
CA ARG A 67 -9.25 18.77 -9.29
C ARG A 67 -8.92 19.70 -10.46
N THR A 68 -8.17 19.23 -11.44
CA THR A 68 -7.76 19.99 -12.63
C THR A 68 -8.43 19.51 -13.90
N ALA A 69 -9.27 18.48 -13.80
CA ALA A 69 -10.00 17.91 -14.93
C ALA A 69 -10.99 18.93 -15.50
N GLN A 70 -11.09 18.95 -16.82
CA GLN A 70 -12.16 19.65 -17.54
C GLN A 70 -13.49 18.91 -17.43
N GLY A 71 -13.45 17.61 -17.15
CA GLY A 71 -14.64 16.80 -16.96
C GLY A 71 -14.27 15.41 -16.49
N VAL A 72 -15.18 14.79 -15.73
CA VAL A 72 -15.08 13.40 -15.28
C VAL A 72 -16.28 12.66 -15.85
N ALA A 73 -16.04 11.49 -16.43
CA ALA A 73 -17.08 10.67 -17.02
C ALA A 73 -18.07 10.18 -15.95
N PRO A 74 -19.39 10.28 -16.18
CA PRO A 74 -20.39 9.68 -15.31
C PRO A 74 -20.36 8.16 -15.39
N ILE A 75 -21.05 7.46 -14.48
CA ILE A 75 -21.33 6.03 -14.64
C ILE A 75 -22.54 5.87 -15.56
N ASP A 76 -22.37 5.15 -16.66
CA ASP A 76 -23.41 4.97 -17.69
C ASP A 76 -23.35 3.57 -18.34
N GLY A 77 -22.78 2.59 -17.64
CA GLY A 77 -22.73 1.20 -18.12
C GLY A 77 -21.98 1.01 -19.45
N GLY A 78 -21.08 1.93 -19.81
CA GLY A 78 -20.27 1.86 -21.03
C GLY A 78 -20.86 2.53 -22.27
N GLY A 79 -21.96 3.28 -22.16
CA GLY A 79 -22.51 4.06 -23.27
C GLY A 79 -21.63 5.26 -23.63
N SER A 80 -21.74 6.32 -22.85
CA SER A 80 -20.92 7.55 -23.00
C SER A 80 -19.99 7.81 -21.80
N GLY A 81 -20.11 6.98 -20.76
CA GLY A 81 -19.40 7.10 -19.50
C GLY A 81 -18.71 5.80 -19.09
N ASP A 82 -18.24 5.77 -17.85
CA ASP A 82 -17.60 4.60 -17.27
C ASP A 82 -18.61 3.48 -17.02
N ILE A 83 -18.12 2.23 -17.12
CA ILE A 83 -18.92 1.02 -16.97
C ILE A 83 -19.39 0.86 -15.52
N ASP A 84 -18.49 1.08 -14.58
CA ASP A 84 -18.73 0.89 -13.15
C ASP A 84 -17.85 1.81 -12.28
N ASN A 85 -17.99 1.64 -10.96
CA ASN A 85 -17.23 2.42 -9.98
C ASN A 85 -15.78 1.95 -9.79
N HIS A 86 -15.29 0.95 -10.51
CA HIS A 86 -13.89 0.50 -10.40
C HIS A 86 -12.97 1.24 -11.38
N GLN A 87 -13.52 2.11 -12.23
CA GLN A 87 -12.75 3.00 -13.06
C GLN A 87 -13.22 4.44 -12.92
N CYS A 88 -12.35 5.38 -13.31
CA CYS A 88 -12.61 6.81 -13.38
C CYS A 88 -11.88 7.42 -14.57
N SER A 89 -12.65 7.70 -15.62
CA SER A 89 -12.20 8.40 -16.82
C SER A 89 -12.41 9.89 -16.68
N LEU A 90 -11.41 10.67 -17.08
CA LEU A 90 -11.46 12.13 -17.05
C LEU A 90 -10.68 12.73 -18.21
N ILE A 91 -10.99 13.99 -18.52
CA ILE A 91 -10.25 14.81 -19.46
C ILE A 91 -9.41 15.78 -18.64
N ARG A 92 -8.09 15.69 -18.75
CA ARG A 92 -7.17 16.61 -18.07
C ARG A 92 -7.25 18.02 -18.67
N ALA A 93 -6.66 18.99 -17.96
CA ALA A 93 -6.59 20.39 -18.41
C ALA A 93 -5.93 20.57 -19.80
N ASP A 94 -5.03 19.66 -20.18
CA ASP A 94 -4.34 19.65 -21.48
C ASP A 94 -5.14 18.95 -22.60
N GLY A 95 -6.35 18.49 -22.31
CA GLY A 95 -7.20 17.75 -23.24
C GLY A 95 -6.84 16.27 -23.38
N THR A 96 -5.88 15.74 -22.61
CA THR A 96 -5.58 14.31 -22.62
C THR A 96 -6.67 13.52 -21.90
N HIS A 97 -7.07 12.41 -22.52
CA HIS A 97 -8.06 11.50 -21.95
C HIS A 97 -7.33 10.45 -21.13
N VAL A 98 -7.66 10.35 -19.85
CA VAL A 98 -7.05 9.37 -18.95
C VAL A 98 -8.11 8.60 -18.18
N THR A 99 -7.83 7.33 -17.92
CA THR A 99 -8.67 6.45 -17.14
C THR A 99 -7.85 5.87 -16.02
N TYR A 100 -8.27 6.12 -14.78
CA TYR A 100 -7.82 5.35 -13.63
C TYR A 100 -8.66 4.10 -13.56
N HIS A 101 -8.04 2.93 -13.69
CA HIS A 101 -8.75 1.66 -13.78
C HIS A 101 -8.20 0.71 -12.72
N TYR A 102 -9.04 0.37 -11.75
CA TYR A 102 -8.79 -0.74 -10.84
C TYR A 102 -9.27 -2.03 -11.50
N ASN A 103 -8.32 -2.87 -11.88
CA ASN A 103 -8.63 -4.12 -12.53
C ASN A 103 -8.92 -5.17 -11.45
N THR A 104 -10.17 -5.62 -11.37
CA THR A 104 -10.55 -6.73 -10.50
C THR A 104 -11.48 -7.71 -11.19
N SER A 105 -11.26 -9.01 -11.01
CA SER A 105 -12.08 -10.07 -11.63
C SER A 105 -13.57 -10.03 -11.24
N THR A 106 -13.92 -9.27 -10.20
CA THR A 106 -15.30 -9.06 -9.73
C THR A 106 -15.97 -7.82 -10.35
N ALA A 107 -15.21 -6.95 -11.02
CA ALA A 107 -15.70 -5.72 -11.63
C ALA A 107 -16.31 -5.99 -13.02
N ALA A 108 -17.28 -5.16 -13.41
CA ALA A 108 -17.85 -5.21 -14.75
C ALA A 108 -16.87 -4.65 -15.80
N SER A 109 -15.96 -3.78 -15.38
CA SER A 109 -14.89 -3.23 -16.22
C SER A 109 -13.66 -4.13 -16.36
N TYR A 110 -13.68 -5.35 -15.81
CA TYR A 110 -12.52 -6.25 -15.78
C TYR A 110 -11.88 -6.46 -17.15
N ASN A 111 -10.56 -6.30 -17.21
CA ASN A 111 -9.75 -6.52 -18.40
C ASN A 111 -8.79 -7.69 -18.18
N THR A 112 -9.02 -8.79 -18.91
CA THR A 112 -8.21 -10.01 -18.84
C THR A 112 -6.76 -9.85 -19.31
N ALA A 113 -6.44 -8.75 -20.00
CA ALA A 113 -5.08 -8.42 -20.41
C ALA A 113 -4.26 -7.70 -19.34
N LEU A 114 -4.90 -7.30 -18.22
CA LEU A 114 -4.27 -6.63 -17.09
C LEU A 114 -4.23 -7.56 -15.88
N ASP A 115 -3.26 -7.35 -15.00
CA ASP A 115 -3.17 -8.12 -13.76
C ASP A 115 -4.32 -7.76 -12.82
N ASP A 116 -4.88 -8.77 -12.15
CA ASP A 116 -5.93 -8.63 -11.13
C ASP A 116 -5.37 -7.84 -9.92
N GLN A 117 -6.26 -7.25 -9.12
CA GLN A 117 -5.93 -6.51 -7.89
C GLN A 117 -4.91 -5.38 -8.08
N THR A 118 -4.91 -4.76 -9.25
CA THR A 118 -3.92 -3.74 -9.63
C THR A 118 -4.59 -2.47 -10.12
N LEU A 119 -4.12 -1.32 -9.64
CA LEU A 119 -4.55 -0.01 -10.11
C LEU A 119 -3.67 0.47 -11.27
N TYR A 120 -4.31 0.81 -12.38
CA TYR A 120 -3.68 1.36 -13.57
C TYR A 120 -4.08 2.81 -13.85
N LEU A 121 -3.15 3.55 -14.44
CA LEU A 121 -3.40 4.75 -15.21
C LEU A 121 -3.30 4.40 -16.69
N ILE A 122 -4.40 4.54 -17.40
CA ILE A 122 -4.47 4.36 -18.85
C ILE A 122 -4.55 5.75 -19.46
N ILE A 123 -3.60 6.08 -20.33
CA ILE A 123 -3.62 7.30 -21.14
C ILE A 123 -4.17 6.92 -22.50
N ASN A 124 -5.40 7.37 -22.78
CA ASN A 124 -6.17 6.96 -23.96
C ASN A 124 -5.86 7.81 -25.20
N SER A 125 -5.26 9.00 -25.02
CA SER A 125 -4.97 9.91 -26.12
C SER A 125 -3.65 10.67 -25.94
N GLY A 126 -3.09 11.13 -27.05
CA GLY A 126 -1.85 11.92 -27.09
C GLY A 126 -0.59 11.09 -27.34
N ALA A 127 0.56 11.78 -27.39
CA ALA A 127 1.86 11.16 -27.69
C ALA A 127 2.36 10.19 -26.61
N SER A 128 1.80 10.29 -25.40
CA SER A 128 2.13 9.44 -24.25
C SER A 128 1.06 8.38 -23.97
N ALA A 129 0.27 7.99 -24.98
CA ALA A 129 -0.74 6.95 -24.84
C ALA A 129 -0.09 5.64 -24.38
N GLY A 130 -0.70 4.99 -23.39
CA GLY A 130 -0.15 3.79 -22.77
C GLY A 130 -0.79 3.46 -21.42
N THR A 131 -0.47 2.27 -20.92
CA THR A 131 -0.97 1.75 -19.64
C THR A 131 0.17 1.70 -18.63
N TYR A 132 -0.03 2.33 -17.48
CA TYR A 132 0.95 2.46 -16.41
C TYR A 132 0.38 1.90 -15.12
N ARG A 133 1.16 1.07 -14.43
CA ARG A 133 0.81 0.55 -13.12
C ARG A 133 1.09 1.60 -12.05
N LEU A 134 0.13 1.81 -11.15
CA LEU A 134 0.24 2.78 -10.06
C LEU A 134 0.39 2.13 -8.69
N CYS A 135 -0.37 1.06 -8.44
CA CYS A 135 -0.36 0.37 -7.16
C CYS A 135 -0.75 -1.09 -7.36
N ASP A 136 0.01 -1.98 -6.73
CA ASP A 136 -0.28 -3.42 -6.64
C ASP A 136 -1.00 -3.74 -5.31
N HIS A 137 -1.50 -4.96 -5.19
CA HIS A 137 -2.14 -5.53 -3.99
C HIS A 137 -3.32 -4.68 -3.46
N VAL A 138 -4.11 -4.17 -4.40
CA VAL A 138 -5.36 -3.47 -4.11
C VAL A 138 -6.47 -4.52 -4.01
N LEU A 139 -7.03 -4.71 -2.82
CA LEU A 139 -8.15 -5.64 -2.60
C LEU A 139 -9.47 -5.11 -3.13
N ASP A 140 -9.67 -3.80 -2.99
CA ASP A 140 -10.88 -3.13 -3.41
C ASP A 140 -10.59 -1.66 -3.68
N MET A 141 -11.23 -1.09 -4.69
CA MET A 141 -11.14 0.33 -4.98
C MET A 141 -12.38 0.83 -5.68
N THR A 142 -12.93 1.92 -5.18
CA THR A 142 -14.17 2.50 -5.68
C THR A 142 -14.03 3.99 -5.94
N PHE A 143 -14.69 4.44 -7.01
CA PHE A 143 -14.81 5.82 -7.43
C PHE A 143 -16.29 6.23 -7.38
N GLU A 144 -16.79 6.58 -6.20
CA GLU A 144 -18.17 7.05 -6.06
C GLU A 144 -18.29 8.49 -6.54
N ARG A 145 -19.14 8.72 -7.55
CA ARG A 145 -19.34 10.03 -8.15
C ARG A 145 -20.60 10.68 -7.59
N GLY A 146 -20.47 11.91 -7.10
CA GLY A 146 -21.59 12.80 -6.85
C GLY A 146 -21.86 13.63 -8.09
N THR A 147 -23.07 13.53 -8.63
CA THR A 147 -23.50 14.24 -9.84
C THR A 147 -24.37 15.44 -9.49
N ASP A 148 -24.29 16.48 -10.33
CA ASP A 148 -25.21 17.61 -10.36
C ASP A 148 -25.80 17.69 -11.78
N GLY A 149 -26.99 17.10 -11.95
CA GLY A 149 -27.54 16.80 -13.26
C GLY A 149 -26.68 15.78 -14.03
N VAL A 150 -26.17 16.19 -15.19
CA VAL A 150 -25.34 15.34 -16.09
C VAL A 150 -23.85 15.43 -15.74
N ASN A 151 -23.44 16.43 -14.94
CA ASN A 151 -22.04 16.67 -14.62
C ASN A 151 -21.63 16.00 -13.33
N VAL A 152 -20.44 15.41 -13.29
CA VAL A 152 -19.83 14.90 -12.04
C VAL A 152 -19.22 16.08 -11.29
N ARG A 153 -19.73 16.37 -10.09
CA ARG A 153 -19.27 17.47 -9.24
C ARG A 153 -18.14 17.05 -8.31
N ASN A 154 -18.23 15.85 -7.76
CA ASN A 154 -17.25 15.33 -6.81
C ASN A 154 -17.06 13.83 -6.97
N VAL A 155 -15.88 13.34 -6.62
CA VAL A 155 -15.54 11.93 -6.63
C VAL A 155 -14.99 11.57 -5.25
N ARG A 156 -15.59 10.58 -4.60
CA ARG A 156 -15.07 9.95 -3.39
C ARG A 156 -14.36 8.67 -3.82
N ILE A 157 -13.15 8.49 -3.31
CA ILE A 157 -12.28 7.39 -3.67
C ILE A 157 -12.05 6.57 -2.40
N GLY A 158 -12.45 5.31 -2.44
CA GLY A 158 -12.07 4.31 -1.44
C GLY A 158 -11.02 3.39 -2.04
N MET A 159 -9.98 3.06 -1.29
CA MET A 159 -8.96 2.09 -1.68
C MET A 159 -8.62 1.22 -0.47
N THR A 160 -8.75 -0.08 -0.61
CA THR A 160 -8.37 -1.07 0.40
C THR A 160 -7.18 -1.85 -0.13
N LEU A 161 -6.13 -1.91 0.68
CA LEU A 161 -4.86 -2.55 0.34
C LEU A 161 -4.63 -3.73 1.28
N THR A 162 -3.93 -4.74 0.78
CA THR A 162 -3.41 -5.83 1.59
C THR A 162 -1.94 -6.05 1.29
N ASP A 163 -1.25 -6.66 2.24
CA ASP A 163 0.08 -7.20 2.01
C ASP A 163 -0.02 -8.73 1.94
N ASP A 164 0.88 -9.35 1.19
CA ASP A 164 1.05 -10.81 1.09
C ASP A 164 1.50 -11.43 2.42
N THR A 165 1.97 -10.60 3.35
CA THR A 165 2.41 -11.03 4.70
C THR A 165 1.27 -11.30 5.69
N GLY A 166 0.01 -11.20 5.25
CA GLY A 166 -1.17 -11.54 6.06
C GLY A 166 -1.54 -10.47 7.11
N GLN A 167 -1.03 -9.24 6.95
CA GLN A 167 -1.45 -8.10 7.76
C GLN A 167 -2.92 -7.74 7.47
N PRO A 168 -3.65 -7.18 8.46
CA PRO A 168 -5.03 -6.79 8.26
C PRO A 168 -5.12 -5.71 7.16
N PRO A 169 -6.11 -5.80 6.25
CA PRO A 169 -6.31 -4.83 5.19
C PRO A 169 -6.39 -3.39 5.72
N GLN A 170 -5.81 -2.46 4.96
CA GLN A 170 -5.83 -1.03 5.28
C GLN A 170 -6.69 -0.29 4.25
N THR A 171 -7.70 0.43 4.73
CA THR A 171 -8.57 1.23 3.87
C THR A 171 -8.22 2.71 3.97
N LEU A 172 -8.02 3.33 2.82
CA LEU A 172 -7.78 4.75 2.63
C LEU A 172 -8.98 5.37 1.93
N HIS A 173 -9.42 6.53 2.42
CA HIS A 173 -10.47 7.31 1.79
C HIS A 173 -9.96 8.69 1.43
N THR A 174 -10.36 9.18 0.26
CA THR A 174 -10.13 10.56 -0.15
C THR A 174 -11.29 11.06 -0.99
N ALA A 175 -11.36 12.37 -1.21
CA ALA A 175 -12.34 12.95 -2.09
C ALA A 175 -11.75 14.15 -2.84
N ALA A 176 -12.21 14.32 -4.07
CA ALA A 176 -11.89 15.47 -4.90
C ALA A 176 -13.17 16.08 -5.46
N VAL A 177 -13.16 17.41 -5.56
CA VAL A 177 -14.20 18.19 -6.23
C VAL A 177 -13.65 18.62 -7.57
N VAL A 178 -14.44 18.42 -8.63
CA VAL A 178 -14.10 18.85 -9.98
C VAL A 178 -14.22 20.36 -10.03
N ARG A 179 -13.14 21.06 -10.42
CA ARG A 179 -13.13 22.51 -10.60
C ARG A 179 -13.38 22.85 -12.07
N THR A 180 -14.52 22.48 -12.62
CA THR A 180 -14.91 23.03 -13.92
C THR A 180 -15.17 24.53 -13.76
N LEU A 181 -14.40 25.34 -14.47
CA LEU A 181 -14.77 26.73 -14.77
C LEU A 181 -16.01 26.72 -15.68
N PRO A 182 -17.00 27.60 -15.43
CA PRO A 182 -18.16 27.77 -16.30
C PRO A 182 -17.78 28.24 -17.71
#